data_AF-F2NGH9-F1
#
_entry.id   AF-F2NGH9-F1
#
_cell.length_a   1.000
_cell.length_b   1.000
_cell.length_c   1.000
_cell.angle_alpha   90.00
_cell.angle_beta   90.00
_cell.angle_gamma   90.00
#
_symmetry.space_group_name_H-M   'P 1'
#
loop_
_entity.id
_entity.type
_entity.pdbx_description
1 polymer ?
#
loop_
_entity_poly.entity_id
_entity_poly.type
_entity_poly.pdbx_seq_one_letter_code
_entity_poly.pdbx_strand_id
1 'polypeptide(L)' 'MDEALIKQIKNRLESEIRQREQDVVEFWLEEIKKIDAKRHKELAAMQNDLKNLITRMQNRLKNLKSSRSG' A
#
# COMPACT_ATOMS: atom_id res chain seq x y z
N MET A 1 -27.43 13.75 18.61
CA MET A 1 -25.98 13.89 18.35
C MET A 1 -25.76 15.25 17.72
N ASP A 2 -24.74 15.98 18.15
CA ASP A 2 -24.40 17.31 17.62
C ASP A 2 -23.92 17.20 16.15
N GLU A 3 -24.60 17.90 15.25
CA GLU A 3 -24.33 17.88 13.80
C GLU A 3 -22.93 18.43 13.47
N ALA A 4 -22.43 19.39 14.26
CA ALA A 4 -21.08 19.91 14.13
C ALA A 4 -20.03 18.85 14.47
N LEU A 5 -20.26 18.06 15.52
CA LEU A 5 -19.39 16.95 15.90
C LEU A 5 -19.38 15.84 14.82
N ILE A 6 -20.53 15.50 14.25
CA ILE A 6 -20.61 14.51 13.16
C ILE A 6 -19.80 14.97 11.94
N LYS A 7 -19.91 16.25 11.57
CA LYS A 7 -19.17 16.82 10.43
C LYS A 7 -17.66 16.81 10.66
N GLN A 8 -17.20 17.15 11.87
CA GLN A 8 -15.79 17.09 12.23
C GLN A 8 -15.24 15.66 12.15
N ILE A 9 -15.98 14.68 12.68
CA ILE A 9 -15.58 13.27 12.64
C ILE A 9 -15.47 12.78 11.19
N LYS A 10 -16.45 13.11 10.33
CA LYS A 10 -16.43 12.74 8.91
C LYS A 10 -15.20 13.31 8.19
N ASN A 11 -14.94 14.61 8.36
CA ASN A 11 -13.80 15.26 7.73
C ASN A 11 -12.46 14.64 8.16
N ARG A 12 -12.32 14.33 9.46
CA ARG A 12 -11.14 13.66 9.99
C ARG A 12 -10.98 12.27 9.40
N LEU A 13 -12.03 11.45 9.41
CA LEU A 13 -12.01 10.10 8.85
C LEU A 13 -11.63 10.11 7.36
N GLU A 14 -12.18 11.02 6.58
CA GLU A 14 -11.81 11.18 5.18
C GLU A 14 -10.34 11.58 5.00
N SER A 15 -9.83 12.47 5.84
CA SER A 15 -8.41 12.85 5.81
C SER A 15 -7.48 11.68 6.14
N GLU A 16 -7.84 10.87 7.14
CA GLU A 16 -7.08 9.68 7.53
C GLU A 16 -7.13 8.60 6.43
N ILE A 17 -8.26 8.43 5.75
CA ILE A 17 -8.37 7.52 4.59
C ILE A 17 -7.48 8.00 3.45
N ARG A 18 -7.54 9.30 3.09
CA ARG A 18 -6.70 9.87 2.04
C ARG A 18 -5.21 9.73 2.35
N GLN A 19 -4.81 10.03 3.59
CA GLN A 19 -3.41 9.88 4.01
C GLN A 19 -2.97 8.42 3.93
N ARG A 20 -3.79 7.49 4.41
CA ARG A 20 -3.47 6.05 4.36
C ARG A 20 -3.34 5.54 2.92
N GLU A 21 -4.20 6.01 2.02
CA GLU A 21 -4.09 5.68 0.60
C GLU A 21 -2.78 6.21 0.01
N GLN A 22 -2.44 7.48 0.28
CA GLN A 22 -1.18 8.08 -0.15
C GLN A 22 0.03 7.28 0.35
N ASP A 23 0.09 6.96 1.64
CA ASP A 23 1.21 6.21 2.23
C ASP A 23 1.36 4.81 1.59
N VAL A 24 0.23 4.16 1.27
CA VAL A 24 0.24 2.84 0.61
C VAL A 24 0.78 2.96 -0.81
N VAL A 25 0.31 3.96 -1.57
CA VAL A 25 0.75 4.18 -2.96
C VAL A 25 2.22 4.56 -3.01
N GLU A 26 2.66 5.48 -2.15
CA GLU A 26 4.06 5.94 -2.08
C GLU A 26 5.00 4.79 -1.74
N PHE A 27 4.65 3.97 -0.74
CA PHE A 27 5.43 2.78 -0.39
C PHE A 27 5.62 1.84 -1.59
N TRP A 28 4.55 1.52 -2.32
CA TRP A 28 4.65 0.58 -3.44
C TRP A 28 5.38 1.18 -4.65
N LEU A 29 5.22 2.49 -4.87
CA LEU A 29 5.98 3.21 -5.90
C LEU A 29 7.48 3.12 -5.62
N GLU A 30 7.91 3.37 -4.38
CA GLU A 30 9.32 3.27 -3.99
C GLU A 30 9.86 1.84 -4.13
N GLU A 31 9.08 0.82 -3.79
CA GLU A 31 9.50 -0.56 -4.02
C GLU A 31 9.67 -0.91 -5.51
N ILE A 32 8.83 -0.36 -6.39
CA ILE A 32 8.97 -0.52 -7.84
C ILE A 32 10.22 0.22 -8.35
N LYS A 33 10.43 1.47 -7.91
CA LYS A 33 11.63 2.24 -8.26
C LYS A 33 12.92 1.53 -7.84
N LYS A 34 12.93 0.84 -6.70
CA LYS A 34 14.08 0.04 -6.26
C LYS A 34 14.39 -1.11 -7.23
N ILE A 35 13.38 -1.74 -7.83
CA ILE A 35 13.59 -2.78 -8.85
C ILE A 35 14.13 -2.16 -10.14
N ASP A 36 13.53 -1.06 -10.59
CA ASP A 36 13.98 -0.35 -11.79
C ASP A 36 15.44 0.14 -11.67
N ALA A 37 15.80 0.69 -10.51
CA ALA A 37 17.14 1.19 -10.21
C ALA A 37 18.23 0.10 -10.26
N LYS A 38 17.88 -1.19 -10.13
CA LYS A 38 18.86 -2.29 -10.24
C LYS A 38 19.37 -2.49 -11.66
N ARG A 39 18.71 -1.91 -12.67
CA ARG A 39 19.12 -1.98 -14.10
C ARG A 39 19.54 -3.39 -14.51
N HIS A 40 18.64 -4.35 -14.30
CA HIS A 40 18.90 -5.76 -14.54
C HIS A 40 19.44 -6.01 -15.95
N LYS A 41 20.58 -6.70 -16.05
CA LYS A 41 21.16 -7.13 -17.33
C LYS A 41 20.45 -8.34 -17.91
N GLU A 42 19.90 -9.18 -17.03
CA GLU A 42 19.22 -10.44 -17.37
C GLU A 42 17.74 -10.35 -17.02
N LEU A 43 16.88 -10.75 -17.95
CA LEU A 43 15.42 -10.77 -17.76
C LEU A 43 15.01 -11.65 -16.56
N ALA A 44 15.70 -12.78 -16.36
CA ALA A 44 15.42 -13.68 -15.24
C ALA A 44 15.61 -13.01 -13.87
N ALA A 45 16.61 -12.12 -13.74
CA ALA A 45 16.85 -11.39 -12.49
C ALA A 45 15.72 -10.40 -12.21
N MET A 46 15.26 -9.67 -13.24
CA MET A 46 14.10 -8.78 -13.13
C MET A 46 12.81 -9.55 -12.77
N GLN A 47 12.58 -10.70 -13.41
CA GLN A 47 11.43 -11.55 -13.11
C GLN A 47 11.43 -12.04 -11.66
N ASN A 48 12.60 -12.39 -11.11
CA ASN A 48 12.72 -12.81 -9.71
C ASN A 48 12.38 -11.66 -8.75
N ASP A 49 12.87 -10.45 -9.01
CA ASP A 49 12.54 -9.29 -8.18
C ASP A 49 11.07 -8.89 -8.25
N LEU A 50 10.45 -8.99 -9.43
CA LEU A 50 9.01 -8.79 -9.58
C LEU A 50 8.20 -9.86 -8.82
N LYS A 51 8.59 -11.14 -8.89
CA LYS A 51 7.95 -12.21 -8.10
C LYS A 51 8.04 -11.93 -6.61
N ASN A 52 9.21 -11.50 -6.13
CA ASN A 52 9.40 -11.12 -4.73
C ASN A 52 8.49 -9.96 -4.31
N LEU A 53 8.34 -8.94 -5.16
CA LEU A 53 7.41 -7.83 -4.91
C LEU A 53 5.95 -8.32 -4.85
N ILE A 54 5.52 -9.14 -5.81
CA ILE A 54 4.17 -9.71 -5.86
C ILE A 54 3.87 -10.52 -4.60
N THR A 55 4.78 -11.40 -4.17
CA THR A 55 4.61 -12.19 -2.94
C THR A 55 4.46 -11.29 -1.71
N ARG A 56 5.26 -10.22 -1.59
CA ARG A 56 5.11 -9.25 -0.49
C ARG A 56 3.75 -8.54 -0.52
N MET A 57 3.28 -8.13 -1.70
CA MET A 57 1.95 -7.53 -1.85
C MET A 57 0.83 -8.50 -1.47
N GLN A 58 0.91 -9.76 -1.91
CA GLN A 58 -0.05 -10.81 -1.58
C GLN A 58 -0.10 -11.09 -0.07
N ASN A 59 1.06 -11.17 0.58
CA ASN A 59 1.15 -11.35 2.03
C ASN A 59 0.54 -10.17 2.79
N ARG A 60 0.84 -8.94 2.38
CA ARG A 60 0.23 -7.74 2.98
C ARG A 60 -1.28 -7.74 2.80
N LEU A 61 -1.77 -8.09 1.60
CA LEU A 61 -3.21 -8.17 1.32
C LEU A 61 -3.89 -9.26 2.17
N LYS A 62 -3.27 -10.43 2.31
CA LYS A 62 -3.75 -11.52 3.17
C LYS A 62 -3.90 -11.03 4.61
N ASN A 63 -2.87 -10.41 5.17
CA ASN A 63 -2.90 -9.91 6.54
C ASN A 63 -3.96 -8.83 6.75
N LEU A 64 -4.10 -7.90 5.80
CA LEU A 64 -5.13 -6.85 5.86
C LEU A 64 -6.56 -7.42 5.77
N LYS A 65 -6.76 -8.49 4.99
CA LYS A 65 -8.05 -9.19 4.92
C LYS A 65 -8.34 -9.96 6.21
N SER A 66 -7.35 -10.67 6.75
CA SER A 66 -7.49 -11.42 8.01
C SER A 66 -7.75 -10.50 9.22
N SER A 67 -7.15 -9.31 9.24
CA SER A 67 -7.39 -8.28 10.27
C SER A 67 -8.80 -7.67 10.24
N ARG A 68 -9.59 -7.89 9.17
CA ARG A 68 -11.01 -7.46 9.10
C ARG A 68 -11.98 -8.51 9.64
N SER A 69 -11.51 -9.71 9.98
CA SER A 69 -12.34 -10.86 10.37
C SER A 69 -12.29 -11.19 11.86
N GLY A 70 -11.70 -10.33 12.69
CA GLY A 70 -11.74 -10.39 14.17
C GLY A 70 -12.10 -9.02 14.73
#